data_AF-A0A7C4W8S5-F1
#
_entry.id   AF-A0A7C4W8S5-F1
#
_cell.length_a   1.000
_cell.length_b   1.000
_cell.length_c   1.000
_cell.angle_alpha   90.00
_cell.angle_beta   90.00
_cell.angle_gamma   90.00
#
_symmetry.space_group_name_H-M   'P 1'
#
loop_
_entity.id
_entity.type
_entity.pdbx_description
1 polymer ?
#
loop_
_entity_poly.entity_id
_entity_poly.type
_entity_poly.pdbx_seq_one_letter_code
_entity_poly.pdbx_strand_id
1 'polypeptide(L)' 'MKEELEGLYREATASIERASSAKELNEIRVRVLGRKGSLTQLLKRLGGLPEADRRTIGKRANEIKEKLETE' A
#
# COMPACT_ATOMS: atom_id res chain seq x y z
N MET A 1 7.39 2.67 -10.41
CA MET A 1 6.15 3.00 -9.68
C MET A 1 5.07 1.93 -9.72
N LYS A 2 4.57 1.47 -10.88
CA LYS A 2 3.56 0.39 -10.91
C LYS A 2 4.09 -0.90 -10.28
N GLU A 3 5.32 -1.29 -10.62
CA GLU A 3 5.99 -2.45 -10.03
C GLU A 3 6.30 -2.28 -8.54
N GLU A 4 6.74 -1.09 -8.10
CA GLU A 4 6.95 -0.78 -6.67
C GLU A 4 5.65 -0.93 -5.87
N LEU A 5 4.53 -0.48 -6.42
CA LEU A 5 3.21 -0.59 -5.81
C LEU A 5 2.76 -2.06 -5.69
N GLU A 6 2.93 -2.86 -6.74
CA GLU A 6 2.63 -4.30 -6.71
C GLU A 6 3.56 -5.07 -5.77
N GLY A 7 4.84 -4.71 -5.74
CA GLY A 7 5.83 -5.29 -4.83
C GLY A 7 5.45 -5.04 -3.37
N LEU A 8 5.09 -3.79 -3.05
CA LEU A 8 4.61 -3.42 -1.73
C LEU A 8 3.35 -4.20 -1.34
N TYR A 9 2.40 -4.34 -2.25
CA TYR A 9 1.18 -5.09 -2.00
C TYR A 9 1.49 -6.56 -1.69
N ARG A 10 2.33 -7.22 -2.50
CA ARG A 10 2.72 -8.62 -2.26
C ARG A 10 3.43 -8.80 -0.93
N GLU A 11 4.34 -7.90 -0.57
CA GLU A 11 5.06 -7.94 0.69
C GLU A 11 4.11 -7.74 1.88
N ALA A 12 3.19 -6.78 1.77
CA ALA A 12 2.19 -6.51 2.80
C ALA A 12 1.25 -7.70 3.00
N THR A 13 0.70 -8.27 1.93
CA THR A 13 -0.17 -9.46 2.00
C THR A 13 0.57 -10.66 2.57
N ALA A 14 1.79 -10.95 2.11
CA ALA A 14 2.58 -12.05 2.66
C ALA A 14 2.92 -11.85 4.14
N SER A 15 3.07 -10.59 4.59
CA SER A 15 3.27 -10.29 6.01
C SER A 15 1.99 -10.47 6.81
N ILE A 16 0.85 -10.06 6.27
CA ILE A 16 -0.48 -10.25 6.88
C ILE A 16 -0.79 -11.73 7.03
N GLU A 17 -0.56 -12.54 6.00
CA GLU A 17 -0.76 -14.00 6.03
C GLU A 17 0.11 -14.72 7.07
N ARG A 18 1.29 -14.16 7.38
CA ARG A 18 2.21 -14.71 8.40
C ARG A 18 1.96 -14.16 9.79
N ALA A 19 1.20 -13.08 9.92
CA ALA A 19 0.95 -12.44 11.19
C ALA A 19 0.14 -13.38 12.10
N SER A 20 0.69 -13.68 13.27
CA SER A 20 0.10 -14.65 14.19
C SER A 20 -0.72 -14.00 15.30
N SER A 21 -0.82 -12.66 15.28
CA SER A 21 -1.56 -11.90 16.29
C SER A 21 -2.16 -10.62 15.71
N ALA A 22 -3.24 -10.15 16.34
CA ALA A 22 -3.85 -8.86 16.03
C ALA A 22 -2.87 -7.69 16.19
N LYS A 23 -1.87 -7.82 17.08
CA LYS A 23 -0.83 -6.82 17.26
C LYS A 23 0.09 -6.73 16.03
N GLU A 24 0.57 -7.87 15.53
CA GLU A 24 1.40 -7.94 14.33
C GLU A 24 0.66 -7.43 13.09
N LEU A 25 -0.61 -7.84 12.92
CA LEU A 25 -1.48 -7.32 11.85
C LEU A 25 -1.56 -5.79 11.90
N ASN A 26 -1.79 -5.22 13.08
CA ASN A 26 -1.87 -3.78 13.24
C ASN A 26 -0.52 -3.09 12.97
N GLU A 27 0.60 -3.66 13.41
CA GLU A 27 1.94 -3.14 13.11
C GLU A 27 2.23 -3.13 11.60
N ILE A 28 1.84 -4.18 10.88
CA ILE A 28 1.97 -4.26 9.42
C ILE A 28 1.08 -3.20 8.76
N ARG A 29 -0.20 -3.10 9.16
CA ARG A 29 -1.12 -2.07 8.65
C ARG A 29 -0.57 -0.66 8.88
N VAL A 30 -0.02 -0.36 10.06
CA VAL A 30 0.58 0.95 10.36
C VAL A 30 1.84 1.19 9.50
N ARG A 31 2.69 0.18 9.31
CA ARG A 31 3.90 0.28 8.48
C ARG A 31 3.58 0.52 7.00
N VAL A 32 2.50 -0.05 6.49
CA VAL A 32 2.13 0.05 5.07
C VAL A 32 1.20 1.24 4.81
N LEU A 33 0.09 1.34 5.55
CA LEU A 33 -1.00 2.29 5.36
C LEU A 33 -0.90 3.56 6.22
N GLY A 34 -0.04 3.56 7.25
CA GLY A 34 0.07 4.69 8.16
C GLY A 34 0.51 5.99 7.46
N ARG A 35 0.43 7.12 8.18
CA ARG A 35 0.83 8.46 7.64
C ARG A 35 2.26 8.52 7.11
N LYS A 36 3.16 7.73 7.70
CA LYS A 36 4.56 7.55 7.27
C LYS A 36 4.79 6.22 6.58
N GLY A 37 3.73 5.43 6.36
CA GLY A 37 3.82 4.11 5.79
C GLY A 37 4.17 4.13 4.31
N SER A 38 4.70 3.02 3.84
CA SER A 38 5.29 2.90 2.51
C SER A 38 4.30 3.23 1.39
N LEU A 39 3.03 2.82 1.52
CA LEU A 39 1.98 3.13 0.53
C LEU A 39 1.69 4.63 0.49
N THR A 40 1.54 5.26 1.67
CA THR A 40 1.29 6.70 1.80
C THR A 40 2.45 7.52 1.25
N GLN A 41 3.69 7.09 1.46
CA GLN A 41 4.86 7.75 0.86
C GLN A 41 4.87 7.61 -0.66
N LEU A 42 4.54 6.44 -1.19
CA LEU A 42 4.43 6.22 -2.64
C LEU A 42 3.34 7.11 -3.26
N LEU A 43 2.17 7.21 -2.60
CA LEU A 43 1.05 8.09 -2.97
C LEU A 43 1.41 9.57 -2.97
N LYS A 44 2.33 10.02 -2.11
CA LYS A 44 2.81 11.42 -2.15
C LYS A 44 3.66 11.69 -3.39
N ARG A 45 4.43 10.70 -3.85
CA ARG A 45 5.27 10.82 -5.05
C ARG A 45 4.44 10.84 -6.34
N LEU A 46 3.22 10.31 -6.32
CA LEU A 46 2.26 10.36 -7.43
C LEU A 46 1.87 11.77 -7.86
N GLY A 47 1.99 12.77 -6.98
CA GLY A 47 1.70 14.17 -7.30
C GLY A 47 2.57 14.76 -8.41
N GLY A 48 3.74 14.16 -8.68
CA GLY A 48 4.65 14.59 -9.75
C GLY A 48 4.47 13.89 -11.10
N LEU A 49 3.48 12.99 -11.24
CA LEU A 49 3.27 12.23 -12.48
C LEU A 49 2.27 12.92 -13.44
N PRO A 50 2.38 12.65 -14.76
CA PRO A 50 1.37 13.05 -15.74
C PRO A 50 -0.02 12.52 -15.38
N GLU A 51 -1.08 13.24 -15.78
CA GLU A 51 -2.46 12.92 -15.37
C GLU A 51 -2.89 11.49 -15.72
N ALA A 52 -2.50 10.99 -16.89
CA ALA A 52 -2.81 9.64 -17.36
C ALA A 52 -2.22 8.55 -16.46
N ASP A 53 -0.94 8.69 -16.11
CA ASP A 53 -0.25 7.76 -15.21
C ASP A 53 -0.75 7.89 -13.77
N ARG A 54 -1.00 9.13 -13.34
CA ARG A 54 -1.55 9.43 -12.01
C ARG A 54 -2.92 8.78 -11.81
N ARG A 55 -3.80 8.83 -12.81
CA ARG A 55 -5.12 8.13 -12.75
C ARG A 55 -4.96 6.63 -12.60
N THR A 56 -4.12 6.03 -13.43
CA THR A 56 -3.94 4.57 -13.46
C THR A 56 -3.31 4.05 -12.16
N ILE A 57 -2.20 4.67 -11.74
CA ILE A 57 -1.47 4.27 -10.54
C ILE A 57 -2.24 4.67 -9.28
N GLY A 58 -2.89 5.83 -9.27
CA GLY A 58 -3.71 6.29 -8.15
C GLY A 58 -4.92 5.38 -7.91
N LYS A 59 -5.62 4.95 -8.97
CA LYS A 59 -6.69 3.95 -8.85
C LYS A 59 -6.17 2.66 -8.24
N ARG A 60 -5.05 2.16 -8.75
CA ARG A 60 -4.45 0.91 -8.25
C ARG A 60 -4.01 1.02 -6.79
N ALA A 61 -3.47 2.16 -6.38
CA ALA A 61 -3.03 2.39 -5.01
C ALA A 61 -4.21 2.46 -4.04
N ASN A 62 -5.35 3.05 -4.46
CA ASN A 62 -6.58 3.01 -3.68
C ASN A 62 -7.14 1.59 -3.55
N GLU A 63 -7.17 0.81 -4.65
CA GLU A 63 -7.59 -0.61 -4.60
C GLU A 63 -6.74 -1.41 -3.59
N ILE A 64 -5.42 -1.23 -3.62
CA ILE A 64 -4.50 -1.89 -2.68
C ILE A 64 -4.77 -1.44 -1.24
N LYS A 65 -5.02 -0.14 -1.02
CA LYS A 65 -5.36 0.40 0.29
C LYS A 65 -6.62 -0.27 0.85
N GLU A 66 -7.69 -0.34 0.06
CA GLU A 66 -8.96 -0.96 0.47
C GLU A 66 -8.78 -2.46 0.78
N LYS A 67 -8.02 -3.18 -0.05
CA LYS A 67 -7.72 -4.59 0.20
C LYS A 67 -7.01 -4.80 1.52
N LEU A 68 -5.97 -4.00 1.80
CA LEU A 68 -5.19 -4.09 3.04
C LEU A 68 -5.94 -3.58 4.28
N GLU A 69 -6.99 -2.77 4.12
CA GLU A 69 -7.90 -2.38 5.21
C GLU A 69 -8.94 -3.46 5.52
N THR A 70 -9.31 -4.27 4.53
CA THR A 70 -10.36 -5.29 4.65
C THR A 70 -9.84 -6.64 5.12
N GLU A 71 -8.58 -6.99 4.82
CA GLU A 71 -7.87 -8.15 5.36
C GLU A 71 -7.32 -7.88 6.75
#